data_AF-A0A1E1XGI9-F1
#
_entry.id   AF-A0A1E1XGI9-F1
#
_cell.length_a   1.000
_cell.length_b   1.000
_cell.length_c   1.000
_cell.angle_alpha   90.00
_cell.angle_beta   90.00
_cell.angle_gamma   90.00
#
_symmetry.space_group_name_H-M   'P 1'
#
loop_
_entity.id
_entity.type
_entity.pdbx_description
1 polymer ?
#
loop_
_entity_poly.entity_id
_entity_poly.type
_entity_poly.pdbx_seq_one_letter_code
_entity_poly.pdbx_strand_id
1 'polypeptide(L)'
;TSALVCYQEGIQLLMDAIKETSDSVKRDHLRNRAKTYMDRAEKIKDQVLKEKAAGTYHEQIHIESGSVGHSYEQTFGHLLDNMVTSVEVDDAYVRSVHQVQNFVRLCELLKKKCPCLKRIKLTTGLDQRDQQSQLERLSQVKSSLMDHGINLTTEYSDTLHDREIRLDTGWIIKIGRGLDYFRPAANKFSLGFFDHDLRACHETTVDIFHRNYVRTS
;
A
#
# COMPACT_ATOMS: atom_id res chain seq x y z
N THR A 1 5.63 7.82 -7.70
CA THR A 1 4.52 7.24 -8.52
C THR A 1 3.16 7.85 -8.22
N SER A 2 2.95 8.42 -7.03
CA SER A 2 1.70 9.13 -6.66
C SER A 2 1.26 10.20 -7.67
N ALA A 3 2.20 10.99 -8.20
CA ALA A 3 1.90 12.00 -9.23
C ALA A 3 1.24 11.42 -10.50
N LEU A 4 1.61 10.19 -10.92
CA LEU A 4 1.04 9.55 -12.10
C LEU A 4 -0.43 9.18 -11.88
N VAL A 5 -0.77 8.69 -10.68
CA VAL A 5 -2.15 8.35 -10.30
C VAL A 5 -3.01 9.62 -10.28
N CYS A 6 -2.54 10.71 -9.67
CA CYS A 6 -3.25 11.99 -9.69
C CYS A 6 -3.47 12.53 -11.12
N TYR A 7 -2.49 12.33 -12.02
CA TYR A 7 -2.68 12.68 -13.43
C TYR A 7 -3.78 11.83 -14.08
N GLN A 8 -3.80 10.52 -13.85
CA GLN A 8 -4.82 9.62 -14.39
C GLN A 8 -6.23 9.98 -13.91
N GLU A 9 -6.40 10.21 -12.61
CA GLU A 9 -7.67 10.63 -12.02
C GLU A 9 -8.11 12.00 -12.56
N GLY A 10 -7.20 12.97 -12.63
CA GLY A 10 -7.48 14.29 -13.20
C GLY A 10 -7.85 14.25 -14.68
N ILE A 11 -7.20 13.37 -15.46
CA ILE A 11 -7.55 13.14 -16.87
C ILE A 11 -8.95 12.53 -16.98
N GLN A 12 -9.29 11.55 -16.13
CA GLN A 12 -10.61 10.93 -16.13
C GLN A 12 -11.72 11.97 -15.85
N LEU A 13 -11.53 12.82 -14.84
CA LEU A 13 -12.46 13.92 -14.54
C LEU A 13 -12.62 14.89 -15.72
N LEU A 14 -11.53 15.22 -16.42
CA LEU A 14 -11.58 16.06 -17.61
C LEU A 14 -12.32 15.39 -18.77
N MET A 15 -12.13 14.09 -18.97
CA MET A 15 -12.82 13.33 -20.00
C MET A 15 -14.33 13.27 -19.76
N ASP A 16 -14.75 13.18 -18.50
CA ASP A 16 -16.17 13.20 -18.14
C ASP A 16 -16.76 14.61 -18.31
N ALA A 17 -16.05 15.67 -17.91
CA ALA A 17 -16.47 17.06 -18.16
C ALA A 17 -16.58 17.40 -19.66
N ILE A 18 -15.73 16.82 -20.52
CA ILE A 18 -15.80 16.99 -21.98
C ILE A 18 -17.10 16.41 -22.54
N LYS A 19 -17.58 15.27 -22.01
CA LYS A 19 -18.83 14.63 -22.46
C LYS A 19 -20.07 15.46 -22.12
N GLU A 20 -20.05 16.15 -20.98
CA GLU A 20 -21.17 16.96 -20.49
C GLU A 20 -21.21 18.38 -21.08
N THR A 21 -20.08 18.87 -21.63
CA THR A 21 -19.98 20.24 -22.15
C THR A 21 -20.57 20.36 -23.56
N SER A 22 -21.60 21.20 -23.73
CA SER A 22 -22.25 21.51 -25.01
C SER A 22 -21.58 22.63 -25.82
N ASP A 23 -20.88 23.56 -25.15
CA ASP A 23 -20.11 24.65 -25.76
C ASP A 23 -18.84 24.14 -26.47
N SER A 24 -18.69 24.42 -27.77
CA SER A 24 -17.56 23.88 -28.56
C SER A 24 -16.20 24.47 -28.17
N VAL A 25 -16.14 25.76 -27.81
CA VAL A 25 -14.90 26.45 -27.46
C VAL A 25 -14.36 25.93 -26.13
N LYS A 26 -15.24 25.76 -25.13
CA LYS A 26 -14.88 25.16 -23.84
C LYS A 26 -14.47 23.70 -23.99
N ARG A 27 -15.16 22.95 -24.85
CA ARG A 27 -14.84 21.53 -25.12
C ARG A 27 -13.45 21.38 -25.73
N ASP A 28 -13.09 22.22 -26.69
CA ASP A 28 -11.76 22.19 -27.31
C ASP A 28 -10.65 22.63 -26.33
N HIS A 29 -10.93 23.60 -25.46
CA HIS A 29 -10.02 23.97 -24.38
C HIS A 29 -9.75 22.81 -23.41
N LEU A 30 -10.82 22.12 -22.97
CA LEU A 30 -10.71 20.95 -22.08
C LEU A 30 -9.95 19.80 -22.74
N ARG A 31 -10.19 19.54 -24.03
CA ARG A 31 -9.45 18.52 -24.81
C ARG A 31 -7.95 18.82 -24.87
N ASN A 32 -7.58 20.07 -25.16
CA ASN A 32 -6.17 20.47 -25.20
C ASN A 32 -5.49 20.30 -23.84
N ARG A 33 -6.21 20.61 -22.76
CA ARG A 33 -5.72 20.42 -21.39
C ARG A 33 -5.59 18.94 -21.02
N ALA A 34 -6.57 18.11 -21.36
CA ALA A 34 -6.52 16.66 -21.19
C ALA A 34 -5.34 16.05 -21.95
N LYS A 35 -5.12 16.45 -23.21
CA LYS A 35 -3.95 16.03 -24.01
C LYS A 35 -2.64 16.39 -23.33
N THR A 36 -2.51 17.62 -22.84
CA THR A 36 -1.30 18.07 -22.13
C THR A 36 -1.03 17.24 -20.88
N TYR A 37 -2.07 16.89 -20.12
CA TYR A 37 -1.92 16.03 -18.95
C TYR A 37 -1.61 14.58 -19.32
N MET A 38 -2.19 14.04 -20.39
CA MET A 38 -1.84 12.72 -20.92
C MET A 38 -0.36 12.66 -21.33
N ASP A 39 0.12 13.64 -22.11
CA ASP A 39 1.53 13.69 -22.54
C ASP A 39 2.49 13.76 -21.35
N ARG A 40 2.12 14.47 -20.27
CA ARG A 40 2.91 14.53 -19.03
C ARG A 40 2.88 13.21 -18.26
N ALA A 41 1.70 12.59 -18.16
CA ALA A 41 1.54 11.28 -17.51
C ALA A 41 2.37 10.21 -18.22
N GLU A 42 2.37 10.21 -19.56
CA GLU A 42 3.15 9.28 -20.37
C GLU A 42 4.66 9.46 -20.18
N LYS A 43 5.15 10.70 -20.15
CA LYS A 43 6.56 10.99 -19.81
C LYS A 43 6.95 10.52 -18.40
N ILE A 44 6.09 10.76 -17.41
CA ILE A 44 6.33 10.31 -16.03
C ILE A 44 6.36 8.78 -15.98
N LYS A 45 5.44 8.11 -16.69
CA LYS A 45 5.40 6.65 -16.80
C LYS A 45 6.69 6.11 -17.42
N ASP A 46 7.15 6.69 -18.52
CA ASP A 46 8.39 6.29 -19.19
C ASP A 46 9.62 6.49 -18.32
N GLN A 47 9.69 7.61 -17.59
CA GLN A 47 10.77 7.89 -16.64
C GLN A 47 10.78 6.86 -15.51
N VAL A 48 9.62 6.55 -14.93
CA VAL A 48 9.47 5.51 -13.90
C VAL A 48 9.88 4.14 -14.46
N LEU A 49 9.53 3.80 -15.69
CA LEU A 49 9.94 2.55 -16.34
C LEU A 49 11.46 2.49 -16.54
N LYS A 50 12.09 3.60 -16.93
CA LYS A 50 13.55 3.70 -17.07
C LYS A 50 14.25 3.56 -15.73
N GLU A 51 13.79 4.24 -14.69
CA GLU A 51 14.36 4.15 -13.34
C GLU A 51 14.18 2.75 -12.75
N LYS A 52 13.05 2.08 -13.02
CA LYS A 52 12.88 0.65 -12.68
C LYS A 52 13.89 -0.24 -13.39
N ALA A 53 14.06 -0.05 -14.71
CA ALA A 53 14.99 -0.83 -15.52
C ALA A 53 16.46 -0.59 -15.11
N ALA A 54 16.81 0.65 -14.77
CA ALA A 54 18.11 1.04 -14.24
C ALA A 54 18.31 0.63 -12.77
N GLY A 55 17.23 0.24 -12.08
CA GLY A 55 17.24 -0.06 -10.66
C GLY A 55 17.32 1.17 -9.76
N THR A 56 17.27 2.40 -10.27
CA THR A 56 17.49 3.61 -9.47
C THR A 56 16.23 4.16 -8.79
N TYR A 57 15.08 3.48 -8.91
CA TYR A 57 13.83 4.00 -8.34
C TYR A 57 13.85 3.92 -6.81
N HIS A 58 13.75 5.09 -6.18
CA HIS A 58 13.52 5.28 -4.74
C HIS A 58 12.51 6.41 -4.54
N GLU A 59 11.51 6.16 -3.72
CA GLU A 59 10.49 7.13 -3.31
C GLU A 59 10.39 7.09 -1.79
N GLN A 60 10.39 8.26 -1.16
CA GLN A 60 10.26 8.40 0.28
C GLN A 60 9.02 9.24 0.58
N ILE A 61 8.16 8.73 1.46
CA ILE A 61 6.97 9.40 1.95
C ILE A 61 7.17 9.69 3.42
N HIS A 62 7.03 10.96 3.81
CA HIS A 62 7.02 11.37 5.20
C HIS A 62 5.57 11.53 5.67
N ILE A 63 5.17 10.74 6.67
CA ILE A 63 3.86 10.82 7.31
C ILE A 63 4.03 11.69 8.55
N GLU A 64 3.45 12.88 8.53
CA GLU A 64 3.54 13.83 9.64
C GLU A 64 2.69 13.38 10.84
N SER A 65 3.11 13.80 12.02
CA SER A 65 2.40 13.53 13.27
C SER A 65 0.95 14.05 13.23
N GLY A 66 -0.02 13.14 13.24
CA GLY A 66 -1.45 13.48 13.28
C GLY A 66 -2.12 13.69 11.92
N SER A 67 -1.35 13.57 10.83
CA SER A 67 -1.87 13.60 9.46
C SER A 67 -2.82 12.43 9.17
N VAL A 68 -3.68 12.61 8.17
CA VAL A 68 -4.68 11.65 7.67
C VAL A 68 -4.46 11.42 6.17
N GLY A 69 -5.18 10.46 5.57
CA GLY A 69 -5.06 10.13 4.13
C GLY A 69 -3.94 9.14 3.83
N HIS A 70 -3.50 8.38 4.84
CA HIS A 70 -2.38 7.45 4.75
C HIS A 70 -2.81 6.00 4.97
N SER A 71 -3.98 5.58 4.47
CA SER A 71 -4.26 4.14 4.42
C SER A 71 -3.17 3.40 3.63
N TYR A 72 -3.11 2.08 3.77
CA TYR A 72 -2.21 1.26 2.96
C TYR A 72 -2.48 1.45 1.46
N GLU A 73 -3.74 1.67 1.05
CA GLU A 73 -4.10 1.90 -0.35
C GLU A 73 -3.48 3.19 -0.87
N GLN A 74 -3.57 4.29 -0.10
CA GLN A 74 -2.97 5.57 -0.48
C GLN A 74 -1.45 5.54 -0.46
N THR A 75 -0.87 4.83 0.52
CA THR A 75 0.58 4.84 0.75
C THR A 75 1.33 4.03 -0.31
N PHE A 76 0.85 2.83 -0.64
CA PHE A 76 1.56 1.93 -1.56
C PHE A 76 0.63 1.08 -2.45
N GLY A 77 -0.68 1.34 -2.46
CA GLY A 77 -1.64 0.57 -3.27
C GLY A 77 -1.41 0.66 -4.77
N HIS A 78 -0.73 1.71 -5.24
CA HIS A 78 -0.36 1.88 -6.65
C HIS A 78 0.76 0.92 -7.12
N LEU A 79 1.44 0.23 -6.19
CA LEU A 79 2.44 -0.81 -6.50
C LEU A 79 1.81 -2.19 -6.66
N LEU A 80 0.52 -2.32 -6.35
CA LEU A 80 -0.23 -3.56 -6.34
C LEU A 80 -0.99 -3.71 -7.65
N ASP A 81 -0.72 -4.80 -8.37
CA ASP A 81 -1.36 -5.10 -9.66
C ASP A 81 -1.56 -6.60 -9.85
N ASN A 82 -2.02 -6.99 -11.04
CA ASN A 82 -2.26 -8.38 -11.42
C ASN A 82 -0.99 -9.23 -11.59
N MET A 83 0.20 -8.63 -11.61
CA MET A 83 1.47 -9.35 -11.73
C MET A 83 1.97 -9.85 -10.37
N VAL A 84 1.47 -9.28 -9.26
CA VAL A 84 1.82 -9.71 -7.91
C VAL A 84 1.16 -11.05 -7.58
N THR A 85 1.96 -12.09 -7.36
CA THR A 85 1.46 -13.44 -7.02
C THR A 85 1.83 -13.88 -5.60
N SER A 86 2.84 -13.25 -5.01
CA SER A 86 3.38 -13.57 -3.69
C SER A 86 3.84 -12.31 -2.97
N VAL A 87 3.48 -12.20 -1.69
CA VAL A 87 3.88 -11.09 -0.81
C VAL A 87 4.54 -11.62 0.45
N GLU A 88 5.65 -11.02 0.85
CA GLU A 88 6.29 -11.27 2.14
C GLU A 88 6.16 -10.01 3.01
N VAL A 89 5.83 -10.20 4.28
CA VAL A 89 5.65 -9.13 5.27
C VAL A 89 6.50 -9.49 6.48
N ASP A 90 7.48 -8.65 6.77
CA ASP A 90 8.27 -8.73 7.98
C ASP A 90 7.86 -7.58 8.89
N ASP A 91 7.25 -7.91 10.03
CA ASP A 91 6.86 -6.95 11.06
C ASP A 91 6.86 -7.64 12.43
N ALA A 92 7.77 -7.21 13.31
CA ALA A 92 7.96 -7.81 14.63
C ALA A 92 6.75 -7.66 15.58
N TYR A 93 5.77 -6.82 15.26
CA TYR A 93 4.71 -6.41 16.18
C TYR A 93 3.31 -6.89 15.80
N VAL A 94 3.14 -7.90 14.93
CA VAL A 94 1.81 -8.47 14.64
C VAL A 94 1.35 -9.40 15.77
N ARG A 95 1.01 -8.82 16.93
CA ARG A 95 0.77 -9.54 18.21
C ARG A 95 -0.62 -9.32 18.77
N SER A 96 -0.94 -8.06 19.07
CA SER A 96 -2.18 -7.65 19.71
C SER A 96 -3.34 -7.55 18.71
N VAL A 97 -4.57 -7.41 19.21
CA VAL A 97 -5.79 -7.37 18.38
C VAL A 97 -5.72 -6.31 17.29
N HIS A 98 -5.34 -5.07 17.61
CA HIS A 98 -5.30 -3.99 16.61
C HIS A 98 -4.20 -4.19 15.56
N GLN A 99 -3.07 -4.78 15.96
CA GLN A 99 -1.96 -5.12 15.05
C GLN A 99 -2.35 -6.24 14.09
N VAL A 100 -3.05 -7.27 14.57
CA VAL A 100 -3.60 -8.32 13.69
C VAL A 100 -4.68 -7.73 12.77
N GLN A 101 -5.53 -6.82 13.24
CA GLN A 101 -6.50 -6.13 12.39
C GLN A 101 -5.82 -5.28 11.31
N ASN A 102 -4.70 -4.61 11.63
CA ASN A 102 -3.88 -3.91 10.65
C ASN A 102 -3.34 -4.88 9.58
N PHE A 103 -2.84 -6.04 9.98
CA PHE A 103 -2.45 -7.08 9.02
C PHE A 103 -3.63 -7.59 8.16
N VAL A 104 -4.82 -7.76 8.74
CA VAL A 104 -6.04 -8.12 7.98
C VAL A 104 -6.37 -7.05 6.93
N ARG A 105 -6.34 -5.76 7.29
CA ARG A 105 -6.57 -4.65 6.34
C ARG A 105 -5.58 -4.67 5.18
N LEU A 106 -4.31 -4.98 5.43
CA LEU A 106 -3.32 -5.19 4.37
C LEU A 106 -3.73 -6.36 3.48
N CYS A 107 -4.12 -7.49 4.05
CA CYS A 107 -4.55 -8.66 3.28
C CYS A 107 -5.79 -8.39 2.41
N GLU A 108 -6.76 -7.62 2.92
CA GLU A 108 -7.95 -7.18 2.17
C GLU A 108 -7.56 -6.33 0.97
N LEU A 109 -6.65 -5.36 1.16
CA LEU A 109 -6.12 -4.54 0.09
C LEU A 109 -5.41 -5.39 -0.97
N LEU A 110 -4.55 -6.30 -0.54
CA LEU A 110 -3.82 -7.22 -1.43
C LEU A 110 -4.79 -8.09 -2.23
N LYS A 111 -5.83 -8.66 -1.59
CA LYS A 111 -6.86 -9.45 -2.28
C LYS A 111 -7.63 -8.61 -3.32
N LYS A 112 -7.95 -7.35 -2.99
CA LYS A 112 -8.68 -6.41 -3.87
C LYS A 112 -7.85 -5.98 -5.08
N LYS A 113 -6.55 -5.71 -4.90
CA LYS A 113 -5.68 -5.13 -5.94
C LYS A 113 -4.87 -6.15 -6.73
N CYS A 114 -4.64 -7.34 -6.17
CA CYS A 114 -3.83 -8.39 -6.79
C CYS A 114 -4.69 -9.64 -7.08
N PRO A 115 -5.44 -9.69 -8.20
CA PRO A 115 -6.29 -10.84 -8.54
C PRO A 115 -5.56 -12.19 -8.61
N CYS A 116 -4.26 -12.17 -8.94
CA CYS A 116 -3.41 -13.34 -9.11
C CYS A 116 -2.68 -13.76 -7.83
N LEU A 117 -2.91 -13.07 -6.70
CA LEU A 117 -2.24 -13.37 -5.43
C LEU A 117 -2.60 -14.78 -4.94
N LYS A 118 -1.56 -15.57 -4.61
CA LYS A 118 -1.70 -16.94 -4.09
C LYS A 118 -1.05 -17.16 -2.75
N ARG A 119 -0.02 -16.39 -2.39
CA ARG A 119 0.75 -16.60 -1.17
C ARG A 119 1.03 -15.31 -0.43
N ILE A 120 0.86 -15.37 0.88
CA ILE A 120 1.35 -14.35 1.81
C ILE A 120 2.25 -15.07 2.82
N LYS A 121 3.44 -14.53 3.05
CA LYS A 121 4.32 -14.94 4.14
C LYS A 121 4.38 -13.81 5.16
N LEU A 122 4.08 -14.10 6.41
CA LEU A 122 4.25 -13.18 7.54
C LEU A 122 5.39 -13.69 8.41
N THR A 123 6.43 -12.89 8.61
CA THR A 123 7.42 -13.10 9.66
C THR A 123 7.15 -12.10 10.78
N THR A 124 6.94 -12.58 12.01
CA THR A 124 6.64 -11.70 13.16
C THR A 124 7.31 -12.17 14.44
N GLY A 125 7.28 -11.35 15.49
CA GLY A 125 7.76 -11.75 16.81
C GLY A 125 6.67 -12.44 17.63
N LEU A 126 7.06 -13.36 18.51
CA LEU A 126 6.13 -13.96 19.48
C LEU A 126 5.82 -13.00 20.62
N ASP A 127 4.56 -12.97 21.04
CA ASP A 127 4.16 -12.27 22.25
C ASP A 127 4.62 -13.04 23.50
N GLN A 128 5.49 -12.41 24.29
CA GLN A 128 6.08 -13.01 25.49
C GLN A 128 5.06 -13.23 26.63
N ARG A 129 3.89 -12.57 26.59
CA ARG A 129 2.87 -12.63 27.64
C ARG A 129 1.58 -13.30 27.18
N ASP A 130 1.25 -13.18 25.89
CA ASP A 130 -0.03 -13.63 25.32
C ASP A 130 0.17 -14.41 24.00
N GLN A 131 1.17 -15.30 23.97
CA GLN A 131 1.52 -16.10 22.80
C GLN A 131 0.33 -16.90 22.24
N GLN A 132 -0.42 -17.58 23.10
CA GLN A 132 -1.49 -18.46 22.68
C GLN A 132 -2.58 -17.68 21.92
N SER A 133 -3.01 -16.54 22.46
CA SER A 133 -4.03 -15.74 21.80
C SER A 133 -3.51 -15.09 20.50
N GLN A 134 -2.22 -14.76 20.41
CA GLN A 134 -1.62 -14.31 19.14
C GLN A 134 -1.71 -15.42 18.08
N LEU A 135 -1.32 -16.65 18.43
CA LEU A 135 -1.36 -17.80 17.54
C LEU A 135 -2.79 -18.09 17.06
N GLU A 136 -3.76 -18.04 17.96
CA GLU A 136 -5.18 -18.24 17.64
C GLU A 136 -5.70 -17.16 16.68
N ARG A 137 -5.39 -15.88 16.94
CA ARG A 137 -5.77 -14.77 16.06
C ARG A 137 -5.19 -14.96 14.66
N LEU A 138 -3.89 -15.26 14.54
CA LEU A 138 -3.24 -15.46 13.24
C LEU A 138 -3.71 -16.73 12.54
N SER A 139 -4.09 -17.78 13.28
CA SER A 139 -4.71 -18.98 12.74
C SER A 139 -6.07 -18.68 12.10
N GLN A 140 -6.90 -17.85 12.75
CA GLN A 140 -8.17 -17.40 12.16
C GLN A 140 -7.96 -16.60 10.86
N VAL A 141 -6.97 -15.72 10.82
CA VAL A 141 -6.61 -14.99 9.59
C VAL A 141 -6.16 -15.95 8.50
N LYS A 142 -5.34 -16.95 8.83
CA LYS A 142 -4.89 -17.98 7.89
C LYS A 142 -6.05 -18.76 7.29
N SER A 143 -6.99 -19.23 8.11
CA SER A 143 -8.18 -19.95 7.63
C SER A 143 -9.04 -19.08 6.72
N SER A 144 -9.32 -17.83 7.13
CA SER A 144 -10.10 -16.88 6.33
C SER A 144 -9.47 -16.59 4.96
N LEU A 145 -8.14 -16.43 4.90
CA LEU A 145 -7.44 -16.25 3.62
C LEU A 145 -7.49 -17.50 2.74
N MET A 146 -7.43 -18.68 3.36
CA MET A 146 -7.51 -19.95 2.63
C MET A 146 -8.88 -20.13 1.98
N ASP A 147 -9.98 -19.71 2.62
CA ASP A 147 -11.33 -19.68 2.03
C ASP A 147 -11.39 -18.82 0.75
N HIS A 148 -10.47 -17.86 0.62
CA HIS A 148 -10.34 -16.98 -0.55
C HIS A 148 -9.22 -17.40 -1.53
N GLY A 149 -8.66 -18.60 -1.35
CA GLY A 149 -7.63 -19.18 -2.21
C GLY A 149 -6.22 -18.60 -2.02
N ILE A 150 -5.96 -17.97 -0.87
CA ILE A 150 -4.66 -17.39 -0.53
C ILE A 150 -4.05 -18.20 0.62
N ASN A 151 -2.86 -18.76 0.40
CA ASN A 151 -2.13 -19.47 1.43
C ASN A 151 -1.30 -18.49 2.29
N LEU A 152 -1.63 -18.38 3.58
CA LEU A 152 -0.83 -17.65 4.56
C LEU A 152 0.14 -18.60 5.28
N THR A 153 1.43 -18.28 5.21
CA THR A 153 2.48 -18.91 6.03
C THR A 153 2.94 -17.92 7.09
N THR A 154 3.02 -18.36 8.34
CA THR A 154 3.51 -17.53 9.46
C THR A 154 4.79 -18.12 10.00
N GLU A 155 5.83 -17.29 10.10
CA GLU A 155 7.10 -17.58 10.72
C GLU A 155 7.32 -16.66 11.92
N TYR A 156 7.98 -17.17 12.95
CA TYR A 156 8.23 -16.44 14.18
C TYR A 156 9.73 -16.25 14.38
N SER A 157 10.15 -15.03 14.70
CA SER A 157 11.55 -14.68 14.95
C SER A 157 11.68 -13.63 16.05
N ASP A 158 12.50 -13.92 17.05
CA ASP A 158 12.80 -13.01 18.16
C ASP A 158 13.86 -11.97 17.83
N THR A 159 14.59 -12.15 16.73
CA THR A 159 15.64 -11.24 16.24
C THR A 159 15.18 -10.38 15.06
N LEU A 160 13.88 -10.42 14.74
CA LEU A 160 13.32 -9.62 13.67
C LEU A 160 13.29 -8.14 14.05
N HIS A 161 14.00 -7.32 13.29
CA HIS A 161 14.00 -5.86 13.43
C HIS A 161 13.47 -5.16 12.19
N ASP A 162 13.53 -5.81 11.04
CA ASP A 162 13.06 -5.26 9.77
C ASP A 162 11.54 -5.09 9.76
N ARG A 163 11.10 -3.99 9.14
CA ARG A 163 9.70 -3.61 8.97
C ARG A 163 9.48 -3.34 7.49
N GLU A 164 9.25 -4.40 6.74
CA GLU A 164 9.18 -4.29 5.29
C GLU A 164 8.16 -5.24 4.65
N ILE A 165 7.61 -4.80 3.53
CA ILE A 165 6.74 -5.58 2.65
C ILE A 165 7.49 -5.76 1.34
N ARG A 166 7.62 -7.01 0.89
CA ARG A 166 8.27 -7.38 -0.37
C ARG A 166 7.25 -8.00 -1.32
N LEU A 167 7.21 -7.48 -2.53
CA LEU A 167 6.41 -8.04 -3.63
C LEU A 167 7.32 -8.86 -4.54
N ASP A 168 6.82 -9.97 -5.08
CA ASP A 168 7.55 -10.80 -6.04
C ASP A 168 7.84 -10.07 -7.38
N THR A 169 7.10 -9.00 -7.67
CA THR A 169 7.39 -8.06 -8.75
C THR A 169 8.65 -7.21 -8.52
N GLY A 170 9.30 -7.35 -7.36
CA GLY A 170 10.59 -6.74 -7.04
C GLY A 170 10.52 -5.50 -6.15
N TRP A 171 9.32 -5.02 -5.83
CA TRP A 171 9.12 -3.89 -4.93
C TRP A 171 9.39 -4.23 -3.46
N ILE A 172 10.01 -3.29 -2.76
CA ILE A 172 10.25 -3.32 -1.32
C ILE A 172 9.70 -2.02 -0.73
N ILE A 173 8.88 -2.14 0.32
CA ILE A 173 8.26 -1.05 1.05
C ILE A 173 8.70 -1.16 2.50
N LYS A 174 9.61 -0.29 2.94
CA LYS A 174 10.08 -0.20 4.32
C LYS A 174 9.27 0.86 5.06
N ILE A 175 8.70 0.50 6.21
CA ILE A 175 7.88 1.42 7.00
C ILE A 175 8.50 1.56 8.38
N GLY A 176 8.85 2.80 8.75
CA GLY A 176 9.56 3.08 10.00
C GLY A 176 8.85 2.53 11.24
N ARG A 177 7.52 2.39 11.24
CA ARG A 177 6.71 1.78 12.32
C ARG A 177 6.06 0.44 11.97
N GLY A 178 6.36 -0.13 10.80
CA GLY A 178 5.67 -1.31 10.29
C GLY A 178 4.23 -1.00 9.93
N LEU A 179 3.33 -1.97 10.10
CA LEU A 179 1.90 -1.82 9.82
C LEU A 179 1.17 -0.96 10.86
N ASP A 180 1.78 -0.69 12.02
CA ASP A 180 1.15 -0.08 13.19
C ASP A 180 1.46 1.43 13.35
N TYR A 181 1.35 2.18 12.24
CA TYR A 181 1.53 3.64 12.26
C TYR A 181 0.24 4.43 12.49
N PHE A 182 -0.93 3.79 12.62
CA PHE A 182 -2.18 4.48 12.91
C PHE A 182 -2.31 4.82 14.40
N ARG A 183 -2.87 5.99 14.72
CA ARG A 183 -3.25 6.32 16.11
C ARG A 183 -4.52 5.56 16.50
N PRO A 184 -4.73 5.34 17.81
CA PRO A 184 -6.03 4.95 18.32
C PRO A 184 -7.12 5.94 17.87
N ALA A 185 -8.28 5.42 17.51
CA ALA A 185 -9.46 6.25 17.26
C ALA A 185 -9.89 6.96 18.56
N ALA A 186 -10.48 8.15 18.44
CA ALA A 186 -10.94 8.91 19.61
C ALA A 186 -12.01 8.15 20.42
N ASN A 187 -12.92 7.45 19.73
CA ASN A 187 -13.87 6.52 20.34
C ASN A 187 -14.38 5.52 19.27
N LYS A 188 -15.24 4.59 19.68
CA LYS A 188 -15.78 3.52 18.80
C LYS A 188 -16.71 4.02 17.69
N PHE A 189 -17.14 5.28 17.74
CA PHE A 189 -18.08 5.91 16.81
C PHE A 189 -17.48 7.13 16.11
N SER A 190 -16.17 7.37 16.23
CA SER A 190 -15.52 8.49 15.56
C SER A 190 -15.28 8.20 14.09
N LEU A 191 -15.30 9.24 13.26
CA LEU A 191 -14.77 9.15 11.90
C LEU A 191 -13.33 8.65 11.95
N GLY A 192 -12.96 7.87 10.93
CA GLY A 192 -11.69 7.16 10.91
C GLY A 192 -11.69 5.83 11.64
N PHE A 193 -12.75 5.41 12.35
CA PHE A 193 -12.76 4.11 13.06
C PHE A 193 -12.62 2.91 12.11
N PHE A 194 -13.37 2.91 11.01
CA PHE A 194 -13.33 1.85 10.00
C PHE A 194 -12.45 2.24 8.81
N ASP A 195 -12.67 3.44 8.26
CA ASP A 195 -11.90 3.95 7.14
C ASP A 195 -10.60 4.58 7.61
N HIS A 196 -9.47 3.94 7.30
CA HIS A 196 -8.15 4.41 7.72
C HIS A 196 -7.61 5.58 6.88
N ASP A 197 -8.26 5.97 5.78
CA ASP A 197 -7.95 7.25 5.12
C ASP A 197 -8.34 8.43 6.01
N LEU A 198 -9.32 8.26 6.89
CA LEU A 198 -9.76 9.28 7.84
C LEU A 198 -9.09 9.14 9.23
N ARG A 199 -8.13 8.21 9.39
CA ARG A 199 -7.47 7.94 10.67
C ARG A 199 -6.16 8.73 10.79
N ALA A 200 -6.01 9.45 11.91
CA ALA A 200 -4.77 10.13 12.25
C ALA A 200 -3.61 9.15 12.44
N CYS A 201 -2.41 9.51 11.96
CA CYS A 201 -1.23 8.66 11.99
C CYS A 201 -0.18 9.14 13.01
N HIS A 202 0.62 8.22 13.51
CA HIS A 202 1.90 8.52 14.15
C HIS A 202 2.90 8.96 13.09
N GLU A 203 3.85 9.82 13.49
CA GLU A 203 4.92 10.22 12.59
C GLU A 203 5.76 9.00 12.17
N THR A 204 6.00 8.85 10.87
CA THR A 204 6.85 7.79 10.32
C THR A 204 7.32 8.13 8.90
N THR A 205 8.26 7.33 8.41
CA THR A 205 8.74 7.41 7.04
C THR A 205 8.45 6.08 6.35
N VAL A 206 8.05 6.16 5.08
CA VAL A 206 7.86 5.01 4.20
C VAL A 206 8.85 5.14 3.04
N ASP A 207 9.75 4.19 2.92
CA ASP A 207 10.74 4.11 1.85
C ASP A 207 10.34 3.00 0.87
N ILE A 208 10.17 3.36 -0.39
CA ILE A 208 9.76 2.47 -1.47
C ILE A 208 10.89 2.40 -2.48
N PHE A 209 11.33 1.19 -2.81
CA PHE A 209 12.37 0.99 -3.81
C PHE A 209 12.22 -0.36 -4.50
N HIS A 210 12.86 -0.51 -5.64
CA HIS A 210 12.91 -1.78 -6.36
C HIS A 210 14.17 -2.57 -5.96
N ARG A 211 14.12 -3.90 -5.88
CA ARG A 211 15.26 -4.77 -5.51
C ARG A 211 16.54 -4.49 -6.29
N ASN A 212 16.42 -4.05 -7.55
CA ASN A 212 17.56 -3.69 -8.38
C ASN A 212 18.37 -2.52 -7.78
N TYR A 213 17.74 -1.61 -7.02
CA TYR A 213 18.38 -0.49 -6.35
C TYR A 213 19.46 -0.91 -5.37
N VAL A 214 19.16 -1.94 -4.57
CA VAL A 214 20.04 -2.46 -3.52
C VAL A 214 21.31 -3.08 -4.11
N ARG A 215 21.30 -3.54 -5.37
CA ARG A 215 22.49 -4.12 -6.03
C ARG A 215 23.45 -3.07 -6.57
N THR A 216 22.98 -1.86 -6.81
CA THR A 216 23.74 -0.74 -7.39
C THR A 216 24.20 0.29 -6.36
N SER A 217 23.75 0.17 -5.10
CA SER A 217 24.06 1.09 -4.00
C SER A 217 25.19 0.58 -3.11
#